data_AF-I3SVU9-F1
#
_entry.id   AF-I3SVU9-F1
#
_cell.length_a   1.000
_cell.length_b   1.000
_cell.length_c   1.000
_cell.angle_alpha   90.00
_cell.angle_beta   90.00
_cell.angle_gamma   90.00
#
_symmetry.space_group_name_H-M   'P 1'
#
loop_
_entity.id
_entity.type
_entity.pdbx_description
1 polymer ?
#
loop_
_entity_poly.entity_id
_entity_poly.type
_entity_poly.pdbx_seq_one_letter_code
_entity_poly.pdbx_strand_id
1 'polypeptide(L)'
;MLRLCWAGDLVCATCNAGQEPGYYKENQMNQCSTCYGRGLIAHKDGSDTLCVKCNGKGKIPCATCGSRGLIKCETCNGSGSLLSRSVAIIKWKTLSTRKVNATRGAASVPDEVFHRAKGVQLCNTQAYQCTPAFFADSFFLNKFSSEVIAERAQVPTTARIICERHTISVVPVTRVTMAHRRQSFSFYIIGYSREVYLKDYYPSRYCWGLCPCLEWLKL
;
A
#
# COMPACT_ATOMS: atom_id res chain seq x y z
N MET A 1 -6.83 -0.65 22.29
CA MET A 1 -6.24 -1.22 23.51
C MET A 1 -5.75 -0.07 24.38
N LEU A 2 -6.18 -0.02 25.64
CA LEU A 2 -5.66 0.98 26.58
C LEU A 2 -4.24 0.54 26.97
N ARG A 3 -3.23 1.35 26.69
CA ARG A 3 -1.86 1.12 27.20
C ARG A 3 -1.69 1.97 28.45
N LEU A 4 -1.20 1.37 29.53
CA LEU A 4 -0.87 2.15 30.73
C LEU A 4 0.36 3.01 30.45
N CYS A 5 0.27 4.28 30.80
CA CYS A 5 1.42 5.14 30.98
C CYS A 5 1.73 5.14 32.47
N TRP A 6 2.71 4.34 32.87
CA TRP A 6 3.15 4.15 34.26
C TRP A 6 3.58 5.46 34.96
N ALA A 7 3.73 6.51 34.17
CA ALA A 7 4.21 7.81 34.59
C ALA A 7 3.11 8.86 34.75
N GLY A 8 1.80 8.50 34.79
CA GLY A 8 0.64 9.40 34.89
C GLY A 8 0.97 10.84 35.32
N ASP A 9 1.52 10.95 36.54
CA ASP A 9 2.35 12.08 36.93
C ASP A 9 3.82 11.68 37.17
N LEU A 10 4.73 12.59 36.83
CA LEU A 10 6.17 12.47 37.02
C LEU A 10 6.60 13.25 38.27
N VAL A 11 7.55 12.71 39.03
CA VAL A 11 8.12 13.39 40.19
C VAL A 11 8.89 14.64 39.75
N CYS A 12 8.61 15.78 40.39
CA CYS A 12 9.33 17.02 40.14
C CYS A 12 10.77 16.89 40.62
N ALA A 13 11.71 16.77 39.67
CA ALA A 13 13.14 16.65 39.96
C ALA A 13 13.69 17.86 40.74
N THR A 14 13.14 19.06 40.55
CA THR A 14 13.56 20.26 41.30
C THR A 14 13.23 20.18 42.79
N CYS A 15 12.09 19.59 43.16
CA CYS A 15 11.67 19.46 44.56
C CYS A 15 12.19 18.18 45.23
N ASN A 16 12.53 17.17 44.44
CA ASN A 16 12.84 15.82 44.92
C ASN A 16 14.19 15.30 44.39
N ALA A 17 15.13 16.19 44.10
CA ALA A 17 16.49 15.81 43.69
C ALA A 17 17.13 14.90 44.75
N GLY A 18 17.54 13.69 44.35
CA GLY A 18 18.18 12.71 45.24
C GLY A 18 17.24 11.94 46.17
N GLN A 19 15.92 11.98 45.96
CA GLN A 19 14.97 11.11 46.66
C GLN A 19 14.90 9.72 46.04
N GLU A 20 14.57 8.72 46.84
CA GLU A 20 14.32 7.36 46.37
C GLU A 20 13.07 7.28 45.48
N PRO A 21 13.07 6.42 44.43
CA PRO A 21 11.91 6.25 43.57
C PRO A 21 10.66 5.82 44.37
N GLY A 22 9.53 6.50 44.15
CA GLY A 22 8.23 6.12 44.73
C GLY A 22 7.73 7.05 45.85
N TYR A 23 8.55 7.99 46.32
CA TYR A 23 8.13 9.02 47.27
C TYR A 23 8.35 10.42 46.69
N TYR A 24 7.42 11.35 46.94
CA TYR A 24 7.55 12.74 46.53
C TYR A 24 7.02 13.67 47.62
N LYS A 25 7.63 14.86 47.72
CA LYS A 25 7.26 15.88 48.69
C LYS A 25 6.28 16.88 48.08
N GLU A 26 5.10 16.97 48.68
CA GLU A 26 4.13 18.01 48.40
C GLU A 26 4.45 19.30 49.17
N ASN A 27 3.86 20.41 48.72
CA ASN A 27 3.95 21.74 49.33
C ASN A 27 5.39 22.28 49.50
N GLN A 28 6.33 21.82 48.68
CA GLN A 28 7.69 22.34 48.68
C GLN A 28 7.70 23.77 48.15
N MET A 29 8.12 24.69 49.01
CA MET A 29 8.17 26.13 48.74
C MET A 29 9.62 26.58 48.73
N ASN A 30 9.99 27.39 47.75
CA ASN A 30 11.34 27.92 47.60
C ASN A 30 11.44 29.27 48.32
N GLN A 31 12.60 29.55 48.91
CA GLN A 31 12.89 30.87 49.46
C GLN A 31 12.79 31.92 48.35
N CYS A 32 12.08 33.02 48.61
CA CYS A 32 11.94 34.09 47.64
C CYS A 32 13.29 34.77 47.43
N SER A 33 13.84 34.66 46.23
CA SER A 33 15.15 35.24 45.89
C SER A 33 15.18 36.77 45.97
N THR A 34 14.03 37.43 45.85
CA THR A 34 13.95 38.90 45.86
C THR A 34 14.02 39.50 47.26
N CYS A 35 13.50 38.80 48.28
CA CYS A 35 13.53 39.26 49.68
C CYS A 35 14.37 38.35 50.59
N TYR A 36 15.06 37.36 50.01
CA TYR A 36 15.84 36.35 50.71
C TYR A 36 15.11 35.73 51.91
N GLY A 37 13.81 35.44 51.77
CA GLY A 37 13.03 34.84 52.86
C GLY A 37 12.39 35.82 53.84
N ARG A 38 12.75 37.11 53.82
CA ARG A 38 12.22 38.09 54.78
C ARG A 38 10.75 38.45 54.55
N GLY A 39 10.26 38.32 53.32
CA GLY A 39 8.93 38.83 52.94
C GLY A 39 8.87 40.34 52.75
N LEU A 40 9.93 41.06 53.13
CA LEU A 40 10.08 42.51 53.02
C LEU A 40 11.33 42.86 52.21
N ILE A 41 11.31 44.01 51.55
CA ILE A 41 12.44 44.62 50.84
C ILE A 41 12.84 45.87 51.62
N ALA A 42 14.08 45.89 52.11
CA ALA A 42 14.64 47.00 52.87
C ALA A 42 15.17 48.09 51.94
N HIS A 43 14.81 49.34 52.24
CA HIS A 43 15.26 50.52 51.52
C HIS A 43 16.39 51.24 52.28
N LYS A 44 17.14 52.09 51.57
CA LYS A 44 18.28 52.83 52.15
C LYS A 44 17.88 53.87 53.19
N ASP A 45 16.63 54.32 53.16
CA ASP A 45 16.05 55.28 54.11
C ASP A 45 15.55 54.61 55.40
N GLY A 46 15.74 53.29 55.54
CA GLY A 46 15.32 52.51 56.71
C GLY A 46 13.85 52.06 56.65
N SER A 47 13.11 52.38 55.58
CA SER A 47 11.76 51.87 55.38
C SER A 47 11.76 50.44 54.80
N ASP A 48 10.76 49.65 55.18
CA ASP A 48 10.54 48.31 54.61
C ASP A 48 9.27 48.33 53.75
N THR A 49 9.33 47.69 52.58
CA THR A 49 8.14 47.46 51.75
C THR A 49 7.84 45.98 51.60
N LEU A 50 6.56 45.64 51.48
CA LEU A 50 6.14 44.27 51.26
C LEU A 50 6.71 43.75 49.93
N CYS A 51 7.36 42.60 49.97
CA CYS A 51 7.86 41.97 48.75
C CYS A 51 6.67 41.50 47.90
N VAL A 52 6.44 42.19 46.78
CA VAL A 52 5.33 41.90 45.84
C VAL A 52 5.43 40.48 45.30
N LYS A 53 6.66 39.99 45.02
CA LYS A 53 6.89 38.69 44.40
C LYS A 53 6.42 37.50 45.27
N CYS A 54 6.52 37.61 46.59
CA CYS A 54 6.04 36.58 47.52
C CYS A 54 4.82 37.02 48.34
N ASN A 55 4.29 38.22 48.05
CA ASN A 55 3.22 38.87 48.79
C ASN A 55 3.43 38.82 50.32
N GLY A 56 4.64 39.19 50.77
CA GLY A 56 4.98 39.19 52.20
C GLY A 56 5.34 37.83 52.80
N LYS A 57 5.16 36.72 52.10
CA LYS A 57 5.32 35.36 52.69
C LYS A 57 6.77 34.89 52.83
N GLY A 58 7.72 35.57 52.18
CA GLY A 58 9.13 35.16 52.15
C GLY A 58 9.43 33.91 51.31
N LYS A 59 8.42 33.13 50.92
CA LYS A 59 8.54 31.93 50.10
C LYS A 59 7.63 31.98 48.88
N ILE A 60 8.02 31.30 47.81
CA ILE A 60 7.27 31.19 46.55
C ILE A 60 7.12 29.73 46.15
N PRO A 61 6.05 29.36 45.43
CA PRO A 61 5.89 27.99 44.99
C PRO A 61 7.01 27.55 44.03
N CYS A 62 7.24 26.25 43.93
CA CYS A 62 8.18 25.71 42.96
C CYS A 62 7.73 26.08 41.54
N ALA A 63 8.61 26.69 40.76
CA ALA A 63 8.32 27.13 39.40
C ALA A 63 7.96 25.95 38.47
N THR A 64 8.50 24.76 38.73
CA THR A 64 8.35 23.58 37.89
C THR A 64 7.03 22.83 38.15
N CYS A 65 6.62 22.67 39.43
CA CYS A 65 5.45 21.87 39.80
C CYS A 65 4.33 22.65 40.48
N GLY A 66 4.51 23.95 40.74
CA GLY A 66 3.58 24.76 41.52
C GLY A 66 3.43 24.26 42.95
N SER A 67 4.50 23.70 43.53
CA SER A 67 4.53 23.06 44.86
C SER A 67 3.74 21.77 45.00
N ARG A 68 3.23 21.18 43.91
CA ARG A 68 2.55 19.86 43.97
C ARG A 68 3.50 18.67 44.12
N GLY A 69 4.80 18.86 43.93
CA GLY A 69 5.78 17.77 43.95
C GLY A 69 5.74 16.85 42.72
N LEU A 70 4.68 16.95 41.91
CA LEU A 70 4.43 16.21 40.69
C LEU A 70 4.23 17.15 39.49
N ILE A 71 4.60 16.68 38.30
CA ILE A 71 4.33 17.31 37.01
C ILE A 71 3.55 16.32 36.14
N LYS A 72 2.63 16.81 35.31
CA LYS A 72 1.88 15.94 34.41
C LYS A 72 2.84 15.29 33.42
N CYS A 73 2.68 13.99 33.19
CA CYS A 73 3.38 13.33 32.09
C CYS A 73 2.89 13.93 30.77
N GLU A 74 3.80 14.45 29.94
CA GLU A 74 3.43 15.03 28.64
C GLU A 74 2.81 14.00 27.70
N THR A 75 3.27 12.74 27.77
CA THR A 75 2.80 11.67 26.90
C THR A 75 1.32 11.33 27.12
N CYS A 76 0.87 11.26 28.38
CA CYS A 76 -0.53 10.92 28.72
C CYS A 76 -1.33 12.09 29.28
N ASN A 77 -0.72 13.27 29.40
CA ASN A 77 -1.28 14.49 29.99
C ASN A 77 -1.94 14.29 31.37
N GLY A 78 -1.34 13.45 32.23
CA GLY A 78 -1.88 13.16 33.57
C GLY A 78 -2.89 12.00 33.63
N SER A 79 -3.28 11.41 32.49
CA SER A 79 -4.35 10.39 32.47
C SER A 79 -3.89 8.98 32.86
N GLY A 80 -2.58 8.74 32.97
CA GLY A 80 -2.02 7.41 33.27
C GLY A 80 -2.29 6.35 32.19
N SER A 81 -2.88 6.74 31.06
CA SER A 81 -3.28 5.82 30.01
C SER A 81 -3.17 6.45 28.62
N LEU A 82 -2.93 5.60 27.62
CA LEU A 82 -2.83 5.97 26.22
C LEU A 82 -3.80 5.11 25.41
N LEU A 83 -4.56 5.77 24.55
CA LEU A 83 -5.37 5.09 23.56
C LEU A 83 -4.45 4.59 22.44
N SER A 84 -4.33 3.27 22.31
CA SER A 84 -3.67 2.66 21.17
C SER A 84 -4.69 1.96 20.28
N ARG A 85 -4.50 2.06 18.96
CA ARG A 85 -5.27 1.33 17.96
C ARG A 85 -4.33 0.51 17.08
N SER A 86 -4.68 -0.75 16.87
CA SER A 86 -4.08 -1.57 15.83
C SER A 86 -4.84 -1.33 14.53
N VAL A 87 -4.12 -0.99 13.47
CA VAL A 87 -4.69 -0.80 12.13
C VAL A 87 -4.12 -1.87 11.22
N ALA A 88 -4.99 -2.73 10.68
CA ALA A 88 -4.62 -3.66 9.64
C ALA A 88 -4.86 -2.99 8.27
N ILE A 89 -3.82 -2.92 7.44
CA ILE A 89 -3.93 -2.41 6.06
C ILE A 89 -4.08 -3.62 5.13
N ILE A 90 -5.29 -3.81 4.61
CA ILE A 90 -5.59 -4.90 3.68
C ILE A 90 -5.30 -4.41 2.26
N LYS A 91 -4.46 -5.14 1.52
CA LYS A 91 -4.20 -4.90 0.10
C LYS A 91 -4.70 -6.08 -0.71
N TRP A 92 -5.43 -5.79 -1.78
CA TRP A 92 -5.91 -6.78 -2.74
C TRP A 92 -5.00 -6.76 -3.95
N LYS A 93 -4.50 -7.93 -4.36
CA LYS A 93 -3.66 -8.08 -5.55
C LYS A 93 -4.11 -9.31 -6.32
N THR A 94 -4.33 -9.13 -7.62
CA THR A 94 -4.54 -10.25 -8.54
C THR A 94 -3.19 -10.73 -9.04
N LEU A 95 -2.90 -12.02 -8.85
CA LEU A 95 -1.80 -12.68 -9.50
C LEU A 95 -2.35 -13.43 -10.71
N SER A 96 -1.71 -13.30 -11.87
CA SER A 96 -2.18 -13.93 -13.11
C SER A 96 -1.02 -14.59 -13.85
N THR A 97 -1.20 -15.86 -14.18
CA THR A 97 -0.40 -16.55 -15.18
C THR A 97 -1.22 -16.62 -16.47
N ARG A 98 -0.59 -16.40 -17.62
CA ARG A 98 -1.22 -16.56 -18.94
C ARG A 98 -0.32 -17.40 -19.82
N LYS A 99 -0.91 -18.26 -20.63
CA LYS A 99 -0.21 -19.12 -21.59
C LYS A 99 -0.93 -19.06 -22.91
N VAL A 100 -0.19 -19.08 -24.01
CA VAL A 100 -0.73 -19.17 -25.36
C VAL A 100 -0.23 -20.47 -25.97
N ASN A 101 -1.13 -21.18 -26.66
CA ASN A 101 -0.76 -22.34 -27.45
C ASN A 101 -1.27 -22.13 -28.89
N ALA A 102 -0.43 -21.47 -29.69
CA ALA A 102 -0.74 -21.17 -31.08
C ALA A 102 -0.50 -22.39 -31.97
N THR A 103 -1.40 -22.63 -32.92
CA THR A 103 -1.16 -23.64 -33.96
C THR A 103 -0.01 -23.21 -34.86
N ARG A 104 0.63 -24.16 -35.56
CA ARG A 104 1.77 -23.90 -36.47
C ARG A 104 1.50 -22.75 -37.45
N GLY A 105 0.26 -22.65 -37.93
CA GLY A 105 -0.16 -21.60 -38.86
C GLY A 105 -0.14 -20.19 -38.29
N ALA A 106 -0.16 -20.03 -36.96
CA ALA A 106 -0.16 -18.75 -36.24
C ALA A 106 1.09 -18.55 -35.35
N ALA A 107 2.09 -19.43 -35.46
CA ALA A 107 3.28 -19.41 -34.59
C ALA A 107 4.14 -18.14 -34.71
N SER A 108 3.96 -17.34 -35.77
CA SER A 108 4.66 -16.05 -35.92
C SER A 108 3.93 -14.87 -35.27
N VAL A 109 2.73 -15.09 -34.73
CA VAL A 109 1.97 -14.06 -34.01
C VAL A 109 2.45 -14.06 -32.55
N PRO A 110 2.88 -12.93 -31.98
CA PRO A 110 3.32 -12.86 -30.59
C PRO A 110 2.18 -13.10 -29.59
N ASP A 111 2.51 -13.73 -28.46
CA ASP A 111 1.58 -14.00 -27.34
C ASP A 111 0.85 -12.75 -26.85
N GLU A 112 1.52 -11.61 -26.84
CA GLU A 112 0.93 -10.33 -26.44
C GLU A 112 -0.27 -9.92 -27.30
N VAL A 113 -0.27 -10.29 -28.59
CA VAL A 113 -1.41 -10.04 -29.48
C VAL A 113 -2.58 -10.94 -29.07
N PHE A 114 -2.31 -12.21 -28.78
CA PHE A 114 -3.31 -13.16 -28.29
C PHE A 114 -3.87 -12.78 -26.91
N HIS A 115 -3.06 -12.20 -26.03
CA HIS A 115 -3.51 -11.75 -24.71
C HIS A 115 -4.54 -10.62 -24.74
N ARG A 116 -4.53 -9.82 -25.82
CA ARG A 116 -5.48 -8.71 -26.05
C ARG A 116 -6.65 -9.10 -26.95
N ALA A 117 -6.44 -10.08 -27.84
CA ALA A 117 -7.44 -10.49 -28.81
C ALA A 117 -8.69 -11.08 -28.16
N LYS A 118 -9.86 -10.80 -28.77
CA LYS A 118 -11.14 -11.39 -28.36
C LYS A 118 -11.36 -12.72 -29.05
N GLY A 119 -11.84 -13.72 -28.31
CA GLY A 119 -12.15 -15.06 -28.82
C GLY A 119 -13.41 -15.65 -28.18
N VAL A 120 -13.64 -16.94 -28.39
CA VAL A 120 -14.67 -17.70 -27.67
C VAL A 120 -14.12 -18.15 -26.34
N GLN A 121 -14.82 -17.86 -25.24
CA GLN A 121 -14.50 -18.44 -23.95
C GLN A 121 -15.09 -19.85 -23.86
N LEU A 122 -14.23 -20.86 -23.72
CA LEU A 122 -14.64 -22.26 -23.57
C LEU A 122 -14.87 -22.64 -22.11
N CYS A 123 -14.13 -22.00 -21.19
CA CYS A 123 -14.25 -22.24 -19.75
C CYS A 123 -14.04 -20.94 -18.98
N ASN A 124 -14.81 -20.74 -17.91
CA ASN A 124 -14.66 -19.66 -16.94
C ASN A 124 -15.16 -20.13 -15.59
N THR A 125 -14.30 -20.85 -14.89
CA THR A 125 -14.62 -21.40 -13.58
C THR A 125 -14.03 -20.50 -12.52
N GLN A 126 -14.82 -20.20 -11.49
CA GLN A 126 -14.40 -19.43 -10.34
C GLN A 126 -14.61 -20.26 -9.07
N ALA A 127 -13.57 -20.40 -8.27
CA ALA A 127 -13.58 -21.20 -7.04
C ALA A 127 -12.56 -20.65 -6.03
N TYR A 128 -12.54 -21.18 -4.80
CA TYR A 128 -11.42 -20.90 -3.87
C TYR A 128 -10.09 -21.40 -4.43
N GLN A 129 -10.12 -22.60 -5.03
CA GLN A 129 -9.03 -23.20 -5.76
C GLN A 129 -9.62 -23.89 -6.98
N CYS A 130 -9.20 -23.51 -8.17
CA CYS A 130 -9.69 -24.11 -9.40
C CYS A 130 -9.07 -25.50 -9.63
N THR A 131 -9.73 -26.34 -10.40
CA THR A 131 -9.13 -27.57 -10.93
C THR A 131 -8.99 -27.45 -12.44
N PRO A 132 -8.15 -28.27 -13.10
CA PRO A 132 -8.11 -28.32 -14.55
C PRO A 132 -9.51 -28.58 -15.12
N ALA A 133 -9.87 -27.83 -16.16
CA ALA A 133 -11.12 -28.01 -16.88
C ALA A 133 -11.09 -29.32 -17.68
N PHE A 134 -12.25 -29.95 -17.80
CA PHE A 134 -12.44 -31.17 -18.58
C PHE A 134 -13.23 -30.86 -19.87
N PHE A 135 -12.66 -31.28 -21.00
CA PHE A 135 -13.23 -31.22 -22.34
C PHE A 135 -13.28 -32.64 -22.89
N ALA A 136 -14.49 -33.20 -23.03
CA ALA A 136 -14.69 -34.60 -23.42
C ALA A 136 -13.98 -34.95 -24.74
N ASP A 137 -14.04 -34.04 -25.71
CA ASP A 137 -13.55 -34.27 -27.08
C ASP A 137 -12.17 -33.67 -27.35
N SER A 138 -11.43 -33.26 -26.30
CA SER A 138 -10.14 -32.60 -26.50
C SER A 138 -9.10 -32.92 -25.43
N PHE A 139 -8.27 -33.93 -25.72
CA PHE A 139 -7.05 -34.21 -24.96
C PHE A 139 -6.13 -32.98 -24.85
N PHE A 140 -5.99 -32.23 -25.95
CA PHE A 140 -5.13 -31.06 -26.00
C PHE A 140 -5.58 -29.96 -25.04
N LEU A 141 -6.89 -29.66 -24.99
CA LEU A 141 -7.42 -28.67 -24.05
C LEU A 141 -7.32 -29.14 -22.59
N ASN A 142 -7.50 -30.44 -22.32
CA ASN A 142 -7.32 -31.02 -20.99
C ASN A 142 -5.87 -30.91 -20.50
N LYS A 143 -4.91 -31.25 -21.38
CA LYS A 143 -3.48 -31.11 -21.10
C LYS A 143 -3.11 -29.65 -20.88
N PHE A 144 -3.52 -28.76 -21.79
CA PHE A 144 -3.25 -27.32 -21.68
C PHE A 144 -3.84 -26.73 -20.40
N SER A 145 -5.08 -27.11 -20.05
CA SER A 145 -5.68 -26.69 -18.79
C SER A 145 -4.87 -27.15 -17.58
N SER A 146 -4.37 -28.38 -17.58
CA SER A 146 -3.57 -28.92 -16.48
C SER A 146 -2.23 -28.18 -16.35
N GLU A 147 -1.58 -27.87 -17.46
CA GLU A 147 -0.32 -27.11 -17.47
C GLU A 147 -0.49 -25.69 -16.91
N VAL A 148 -1.51 -24.95 -17.34
CA VAL A 148 -1.78 -23.59 -16.84
C VAL A 148 -2.05 -23.60 -15.33
N ILE A 149 -2.77 -24.62 -14.84
CA ILE A 149 -3.06 -24.80 -13.41
C ILE A 149 -1.80 -25.20 -12.61
N ALA A 150 -0.84 -25.91 -13.21
CA ALA A 150 0.43 -26.23 -12.58
C ALA A 150 1.37 -25.01 -12.51
N GLU A 151 1.29 -24.10 -13.48
CA GLU A 151 2.08 -22.86 -13.58
C GLU A 151 1.48 -21.69 -12.77
N ARG A 152 0.68 -21.98 -11.74
CA ARG A 152 0.10 -20.97 -10.85
C ARG A 152 1.15 -20.02 -10.29
N ALA A 153 0.80 -18.74 -10.27
CA ALA A 153 1.62 -17.71 -9.64
C ALA A 153 1.83 -18.01 -8.15
N GLN A 154 3.07 -17.86 -7.68
CA GLN A 154 3.42 -18.06 -6.29
C GLN A 154 2.75 -17.00 -5.41
N VAL A 155 2.04 -17.45 -4.38
CA VAL A 155 1.39 -16.57 -3.39
C VAL A 155 2.40 -16.24 -2.29
N PRO A 156 2.62 -14.96 -1.98
CA PRO A 156 3.48 -14.57 -0.86
C PRO A 156 3.01 -15.17 0.46
N THR A 157 3.93 -15.53 1.35
CA THR A 157 3.61 -16.12 2.67
C THR A 157 2.80 -15.19 3.59
N THR A 158 2.80 -13.89 3.31
CA THR A 158 2.02 -12.87 4.03
C THR A 158 0.61 -12.67 3.47
N ALA A 159 0.24 -13.41 2.43
CA ALA A 159 -1.05 -13.31 1.75
C ALA A 159 -1.81 -14.64 1.79
N ARG A 160 -3.12 -14.56 1.57
CA ARG A 160 -3.99 -15.74 1.40
C ARG A 160 -4.75 -15.64 0.08
N ILE A 161 -4.99 -16.78 -0.55
CA ILE A 161 -5.89 -16.87 -1.70
C ILE A 161 -7.31 -16.66 -1.20
N ILE A 162 -8.08 -15.86 -1.94
CA ILE A 162 -9.49 -15.60 -1.63
C ILE A 162 -10.37 -16.17 -2.72
N CYS A 163 -9.87 -16.15 -3.96
CA CYS A 163 -10.55 -16.73 -5.10
C CYS A 163 -9.54 -16.93 -6.24
N GLU A 164 -9.68 -18.05 -6.94
CA GLU A 164 -9.07 -18.30 -8.24
C GLU A 164 -10.13 -18.22 -9.34
N ARG A 165 -9.69 -17.77 -10.52
CA ARG A 165 -10.47 -17.84 -11.76
C ARG A 165 -9.62 -18.52 -12.82
N HIS A 166 -10.13 -19.61 -13.37
CA HIS A 166 -9.52 -20.32 -14.48
C HIS A 166 -10.31 -20.04 -15.76
N THR A 167 -9.63 -19.54 -16.78
CA THR A 167 -10.26 -19.16 -18.04
C THR A 167 -9.51 -19.78 -19.20
N ILE A 168 -10.25 -20.45 -20.08
CA ILE A 168 -9.73 -20.96 -21.36
C ILE A 168 -10.55 -20.33 -22.46
N SER A 169 -9.86 -19.76 -23.44
CA SER A 169 -10.46 -19.13 -24.60
C SER A 169 -9.74 -19.52 -25.87
N VAL A 170 -10.49 -19.63 -26.97
CA VAL A 170 -9.96 -19.87 -28.31
C VAL A 170 -10.08 -18.60 -29.12
N VAL A 171 -8.94 -18.13 -29.62
CA VAL A 171 -8.86 -16.95 -30.49
C VAL A 171 -8.73 -17.44 -31.94
N PRO A 172 -9.71 -17.17 -32.83
CA PRO A 172 -9.57 -17.52 -34.23
C PRO A 172 -8.44 -16.72 -34.88
N VAL A 173 -7.69 -17.37 -35.78
CA VAL A 173 -6.64 -16.72 -36.57
C VAL A 173 -6.82 -17.09 -38.03
N THR A 174 -6.89 -16.08 -38.89
CA THR A 174 -6.89 -16.27 -40.34
C THR A 174 -5.59 -15.71 -40.90
N ARG A 175 -4.77 -16.57 -41.50
CA ARG A 175 -3.60 -16.13 -42.26
C ARG A 175 -4.00 -15.86 -43.70
N VAL A 176 -3.85 -14.61 -44.14
CA VAL A 176 -4.05 -14.24 -45.53
C VAL A 176 -2.69 -14.20 -46.21
N THR A 177 -2.54 -14.92 -47.32
CA THR A 177 -1.32 -14.88 -48.12
C THR A 177 -1.68 -14.37 -49.50
N MET A 178 -1.09 -13.23 -49.86
CA MET A 178 -1.23 -12.61 -51.17
C MET A 178 0.01 -12.93 -51.99
N ALA A 179 -0.18 -13.40 -53.21
CA ALA A 179 0.91 -13.66 -54.15
C ALA A 179 0.69 -12.78 -55.38
N HIS A 180 1.71 -12.03 -55.78
CA HIS A 180 1.71 -11.25 -57.00
C HIS A 180 3.10 -11.30 -57.65
N ARG A 181 3.16 -11.74 -58.92
CA ARG A 181 4.41 -12.07 -59.61
C ARG A 181 5.25 -13.06 -58.77
N ARG A 182 6.56 -12.83 -58.61
CA ARG A 182 7.48 -13.66 -57.79
C ARG A 182 7.56 -13.22 -56.32
N GLN A 183 6.60 -12.44 -55.84
CA GLN A 183 6.58 -11.95 -54.45
C GLN A 183 5.32 -12.45 -53.74
N SER A 184 5.48 -12.82 -52.47
CA SER A 184 4.38 -13.21 -51.59
C SER A 184 4.45 -12.42 -50.29
N PHE A 185 3.30 -12.03 -49.78
CA PHE A 185 3.15 -11.33 -48.50
C PHE A 185 2.05 -11.99 -47.67
N SER A 186 2.28 -12.13 -46.37
CA SER A 186 1.28 -12.69 -45.45
C SER A 186 0.98 -11.73 -44.31
N PHE A 187 -0.29 -11.67 -43.91
CA PHE A 187 -0.73 -11.02 -42.68
C PHE A 187 -1.75 -11.90 -41.95
N TYR A 188 -2.06 -11.55 -40.72
CA TYR A 188 -2.95 -12.30 -39.83
C TYR A 188 -4.13 -11.44 -39.42
N ILE A 189 -5.33 -12.01 -39.49
CA ILE A 189 -6.54 -11.44 -38.87
C ILE A 189 -6.78 -12.26 -37.60
N ILE A 190 -6.82 -11.57 -36.45
CA ILE A 190 -6.78 -12.20 -35.14
C ILE A 190 -8.02 -11.83 -34.35
N GLY A 191 -8.66 -12.87 -33.81
CA GLY A 191 -9.81 -12.74 -32.93
C GLY A 191 -11.07 -12.22 -33.62
N TYR A 192 -12.13 -12.08 -32.84
CA TYR A 192 -13.40 -11.52 -33.31
C TYR A 192 -13.39 -10.00 -33.48
N SER A 193 -12.42 -9.32 -32.88
CA SER A 193 -12.14 -7.90 -33.15
C SER A 193 -11.54 -7.68 -34.54
N ARG A 194 -11.18 -8.75 -35.28
CA ARG A 194 -10.55 -8.69 -36.61
C ARG A 194 -9.27 -7.84 -36.62
N GLU A 195 -8.48 -7.93 -35.56
CA GLU A 195 -7.23 -7.19 -35.45
C GLU A 195 -6.22 -7.69 -36.49
N VAL A 196 -5.62 -6.77 -37.25
CA VAL A 196 -4.66 -7.12 -38.30
C VAL A 196 -3.25 -7.07 -37.73
N TYR A 197 -2.56 -8.22 -37.74
CA TYR A 197 -1.14 -8.32 -37.39
C TYR A 197 -0.29 -8.54 -38.64
N LEU A 198 0.70 -7.66 -38.81
CA LEU A 198 1.67 -7.67 -39.89
C LEU A 198 3.01 -8.08 -39.29
N LYS A 199 3.55 -9.23 -39.72
CA LYS A 199 4.86 -9.71 -39.26
C LYS A 199 5.99 -8.85 -39.84
N ASP A 200 5.89 -8.56 -41.13
CA ASP A 200 6.87 -7.80 -41.91
C ASP A 200 6.27 -6.47 -42.38
N TYR A 201 7.15 -5.51 -42.69
CA TYR A 201 6.73 -4.21 -43.23
C TYR A 201 5.99 -4.40 -44.56
N TYR A 202 4.94 -3.61 -44.79
CA TYR A 202 4.16 -3.68 -46.03
C TYR A 202 5.08 -3.52 -47.26
N PRO A 203 5.02 -4.42 -48.26
CA PRO A 203 5.99 -4.45 -49.36
C PRO A 203 6.00 -3.19 -50.24
N SER A 204 4.92 -2.41 -50.21
CA SER A 204 4.77 -1.18 -50.99
C SER A 204 4.96 0.04 -50.07
N ARG A 205 6.15 0.61 -50.02
CA ARG A 205 6.41 1.88 -49.30
C ARG A 205 5.81 3.12 -49.99
N TYR A 206 5.30 2.99 -51.22
CA TYR A 206 4.91 4.10 -52.09
C TYR A 206 3.40 4.27 -52.32
N CYS A 207 2.56 3.35 -51.85
CA CYS A 207 1.12 3.54 -51.87
C CYS A 207 0.68 4.11 -50.52
N TRP A 208 0.47 5.42 -50.45
CA TRP A 208 0.04 6.19 -49.28
C TRP A 208 -1.40 5.85 -48.85
N GLY A 209 -1.73 4.56 -48.70
CA GLY A 209 -3.09 4.09 -48.41
C GLY A 209 -4.09 4.18 -49.58
N LEU A 210 -3.65 4.58 -50.77
CA LEU A 210 -4.53 4.86 -51.93
C LEU A 210 -4.59 3.73 -52.97
N CYS A 211 -4.02 2.55 -52.70
CA CYS A 211 -4.07 1.44 -53.64
C CYS A 211 -5.35 0.60 -53.42
N PRO A 212 -6.16 0.30 -54.45
CA PRO A 212 -7.44 -0.41 -54.33
C PRO A 212 -7.33 -1.85 -53.82
N CYS A 213 -6.12 -2.37 -53.67
CA CYS A 213 -5.89 -3.74 -53.21
C CYS A 213 -6.36 -4.02 -51.77
N LEU A 214 -6.83 -3.00 -51.02
CA LEU A 214 -7.45 -3.12 -49.69
C LEU A 214 -8.85 -2.49 -49.56
N GLU A 215 -9.57 -2.13 -50.63
CA GLU A 215 -10.96 -1.60 -50.50
C GLU A 215 -11.93 -2.56 -49.79
N TRP A 216 -11.58 -3.85 -49.71
CA TRP A 216 -12.32 -4.90 -49.00
C TRP A 216 -11.89 -5.09 -47.53
N LEU A 217 -10.83 -4.43 -47.08
CA LEU A 217 -10.34 -4.40 -45.69
C LEU A 217 -10.85 -3.14 -44.96
N LYS A 218 -12.16 -2.87 -45.07
CA LYS A 218 -12.83 -1.89 -44.21
C LYS A 218 -12.80 -2.40 -42.77
N LEU A 219 -11.90 -1.81 -41.97
CA LEU A 219 -11.88 -1.86 -40.51
C LEU A 219 -13.14 -1.20 -39.94
#